data_AF-A0A4Q3HPM0-F1
#
_entry.id   AF-A0A4Q3HPM0-F1
#
_cell.length_a   1.000
_cell.length_b   1.000
_cell.length_c   1.000
_cell.angle_alpha   90.00
_cell.angle_beta   90.00
_cell.angle_gamma   90.00
#
_symmetry.space_group_name_H-M   'P 1'
#
loop_
_entity.id
_entity.type
_entity.pdbx_description
1 polymer ?
#
loop_
_entity_poly.entity_id
_entity_poly.type
_entity_poly.pdbx_seq_one_letter_code
_entity_poly.pdbx_strand_id
1 'polypeptide(L)' 'MADTSAHARDGNVMEILSPTRVAGPGSPICDCCRQPRSVEEFDQDCCGICMTCLECDDMLVDVEPEASPRTARERPVP' A
#
# COMPACT_ATOMS: atom_id res chain seq x y z
N MET A 1 -1.00 -51.56 -1.33
CA MET A 1 -1.62 -50.51 -0.48
C MET A 1 -0.59 -50.13 0.55
N ALA A 2 -0.08 -48.90 0.51
CA ALA A 2 0.90 -48.40 1.46
C ALA A 2 0.27 -47.21 2.18
N ASP A 3 -0.13 -47.44 3.43
CA ASP A 3 -0.55 -46.40 4.36
C ASP A 3 0.67 -45.59 4.80
N THR A 4 0.88 -44.42 4.18
CA THR A 4 1.98 -43.52 4.51
C THR A 4 1.60 -42.43 5.52
N SER A 5 0.43 -42.49 6.16
CA SER A 5 -0.01 -41.42 7.08
C SER A 5 0.25 -41.71 8.57
N ALA A 6 0.92 -42.82 8.92
CA ALA A 6 1.03 -43.31 10.30
C ALA A 6 2.01 -42.54 11.22
N HIS A 7 2.46 -41.34 10.84
CA HIS A 7 3.52 -40.61 11.56
C HIS A 7 3.22 -39.15 11.92
N ALA A 8 1.96 -38.68 11.83
CA ALA A 8 1.56 -37.43 12.48
C ALA A 8 1.49 -37.66 14.01
N ARG A 9 2.66 -37.81 14.64
CA ARG A 9 2.80 -37.87 16.10
C ARG A 9 2.30 -36.57 16.71
N ASP A 10 1.67 -36.69 17.87
CA ASP A 10 1.12 -35.63 18.72
C ASP A 10 2.08 -34.44 18.92
N GLY A 11 2.11 -33.54 17.93
CA GLY A 11 3.08 -32.45 17.85
C GLY A 11 2.35 -31.15 17.57
N ASN A 12 2.09 -30.40 18.64
CA ASN A 12 1.61 -29.02 18.65
C ASN A 12 0.31 -28.80 17.86
N VAL A 13 -0.83 -29.02 18.53
CA VAL A 13 -2.13 -28.49 18.07
C VAL A 13 -2.01 -26.96 18.05
N MET A 14 -1.77 -26.40 16.86
CA MET A 14 -1.80 -24.96 16.64
C MET A 14 -3.25 -24.56 16.37
N GLU A 15 -3.85 -23.81 17.29
CA GLU A 15 -5.17 -23.23 17.08
C GLU A 15 -5.06 -22.03 16.14
N ILE A 16 -5.72 -22.11 14.99
CA ILE A 16 -5.86 -20.96 14.09
C ILE A 16 -7.07 -20.17 14.57
N LEU A 17 -6.82 -19.05 15.24
CA LEU A 17 -7.88 -18.13 15.64
C LEU A 17 -8.47 -17.46 14.40
N SER A 18 -9.80 -17.41 14.32
CA SER A 18 -10.48 -16.64 13.29
C SER A 18 -10.16 -15.15 13.48
N PRO A 19 -9.88 -14.39 12.40
CA PRO A 19 -9.69 -12.96 12.51
C PRO A 19 -10.92 -12.30 13.16
N THR A 20 -10.74 -11.68 14.33
CA THR A 20 -11.78 -10.87 14.93
C THR A 20 -12.05 -9.68 14.02
N ARG A 21 -13.22 -9.65 13.38
CA ARG A 21 -13.63 -8.50 12.56
C ARG A 21 -13.96 -7.35 13.50
N VAL A 22 -13.01 -6.43 13.66
CA VAL A 22 -13.19 -5.20 14.45
C VAL A 22 -14.13 -4.21 13.76
N ALA A 23 -14.36 -4.39 12.45
CA ALA A 23 -15.22 -3.53 11.65
C ALA A 23 -16.32 -4.31 10.94
N GLY A 24 -17.39 -3.57 10.60
CA GLY A 24 -18.59 -4.12 9.97
C GLY A 24 -18.30 -4.83 8.64
N PRO A 25 -19.20 -5.75 8.22
CA PRO A 25 -19.05 -6.46 6.95
C PRO A 25 -18.90 -5.48 5.78
N GLY A 26 -17.85 -5.68 4.97
CA GLY A 26 -17.60 -4.86 3.77
C GLY A 26 -16.74 -3.62 3.99
N SER A 27 -16.29 -3.35 5.22
CA SER A 27 -15.30 -2.29 5.45
C SER A 27 -13.95 -2.67 4.82
N PRO A 28 -13.39 -1.84 3.92
CA PRO A 28 -12.04 -2.03 3.42
C PRO A 28 -11.00 -1.85 4.53
N ILE A 29 -9.86 -2.53 4.38
CA ILE A 29 -8.72 -2.43 5.29
C ILE A 29 -7.60 -1.72 4.55
N CYS A 30 -6.98 -0.73 5.21
CA CYS A 30 -5.81 -0.07 4.66
C CYS A 30 -4.58 -1.01 4.76
N ASP A 31 -3.89 -1.24 3.66
CA ASP A 31 -2.70 -2.12 3.59
C ASP A 31 -1.50 -1.55 4.36
N CYS A 32 -1.43 -0.22 4.52
CA CYS A 32 -0.38 0.46 5.27
C CYS A 32 -0.56 0.33 6.79
N CYS A 33 -1.66 0.86 7.34
CA CYS A 33 -1.88 0.86 8.80
C CYS A 33 -2.60 -0.38 9.33
N ARG A 34 -3.07 -1.27 8.44
CA ARG A 34 -3.87 -2.47 8.76
C ARG A 34 -5.12 -2.20 9.58
N GLN A 35 -5.61 -0.96 9.56
CA GLN A 35 -6.84 -0.56 10.22
C GLN A 35 -8.01 -0.59 9.23
N PRO A 36 -9.20 -1.01 9.69
CA PRO A 36 -10.42 -0.84 8.91
C PRO A 36 -10.76 0.65 8.78
N ARG A 37 -11.25 1.03 7.62
CA ARG A 37 -11.52 2.42 7.23
C ARG A 37 -12.84 2.48 6.46
N SER A 38 -13.46 3.66 6.40
CA SER A 38 -14.61 3.89 5.52
C SER A 38 -14.16 3.95 4.06
N VAL A 39 -15.04 3.64 3.11
CA VAL A 39 -14.68 3.68 1.68
C VAL A 39 -14.30 5.09 1.24
N GLU A 40 -14.90 6.10 1.87
CA GLU A 40 -14.64 7.52 1.64
C GLU A 40 -13.25 7.96 2.15
N GLU A 41 -12.57 7.15 2.97
CA GLU A 41 -11.20 7.40 3.43
C GLU A 41 -10.13 6.88 2.43
N PHE A 42 -10.52 6.33 1.28
CA PHE A 42 -9.62 5.86 0.22
C PHE A 42 -9.70 6.79 -1.01
N ASP A 43 -8.67 6.73 -1.85
CA ASP A 43 -8.68 7.37 -3.16
C ASP A 43 -9.73 6.73 -4.10
N GLN A 44 -10.13 7.47 -5.14
CA GLN A 44 -11.11 6.96 -6.12
C GLN A 44 -10.59 5.73 -6.89
N ASP A 45 -9.27 5.59 -6.99
CA ASP A 45 -8.61 4.45 -7.61
C ASP A 45 -8.52 3.22 -6.68
N CYS A 46 -8.94 3.38 -5.41
CA CYS A 46 -8.96 2.35 -4.38
C CYS A 46 -7.63 1.58 -4.29
N CYS A 47 -6.50 2.29 -4.17
CA CYS A 47 -5.16 1.69 -4.09
C CYS A 47 -4.91 0.84 -2.82
N GLY A 48 -5.95 0.55 -2.03
CA GLY A 48 -5.84 -0.19 -0.78
C GLY A 48 -5.16 0.61 0.34
N ILE A 49 -4.79 1.87 0.11
CA ILE A 49 -4.14 2.75 1.10
C ILE A 49 -5.08 3.91 1.42
N CYS A 50 -5.35 4.14 2.70
CA CYS A 50 -6.19 5.27 3.11
C CYS A 50 -5.47 6.61 2.94
N MET A 51 -6.23 7.68 2.68
CA MET A 51 -5.72 9.04 2.46
C MET A 51 -4.76 9.50 3.57
N THR A 52 -5.05 9.20 4.84
CA THR A 52 -4.16 9.55 5.96
C THR A 52 -2.77 8.91 5.82
N CYS A 53 -2.68 7.68 5.31
CA CYS A 53 -1.40 7.00 5.10
C CYS A 53 -0.68 7.54 3.86
N LEU A 54 -1.43 7.96 2.83
CA LEU A 54 -0.86 8.62 1.65
C LEU A 54 -0.25 9.98 2.03
N GLU A 55 -0.96 10.79 2.81
CA GLU A 55 -0.47 12.09 3.30
C GLU A 55 0.77 11.97 4.20
N CYS A 56 0.94 10.83 4.88
CA CYS A 56 2.16 10.55 5.66
C CYS A 56 3.37 10.23 4.79
N ASP A 57 3.17 9.77 3.55
CA ASP A 57 4.21 9.39 2.60
C ASP A 57 4.62 10.53 1.66
N ASP A 58 4.29 11.79 2.01
CA ASP A 58 4.81 12.99 1.36
C ASP A 58 6.32 13.14 1.61
N MET A 59 7.12 12.22 1.07
CA MET A 59 8.48 12.51 0.66
C MET A 59 8.37 13.47 -0.53
N LEU A 60 8.28 14.77 -0.24
CA LEU A 60 8.38 15.85 -1.22
C LEU A 60 9.65 15.63 -2.05
N VAL A 61 9.51 14.98 -3.20
CA VAL A 61 10.54 14.96 -4.23
C VAL A 61 10.44 16.31 -4.93
N ASP A 62 11.36 17.22 -4.60
CA ASP A 62 11.59 18.42 -5.39
C ASP A 62 11.97 17.99 -6.81
N VAL A 63 10.97 17.89 -7.67
CA VAL A 63 11.20 17.76 -9.11
C VAL A 63 11.64 19.14 -9.56
N GLU A 64 12.96 19.38 -9.52
CA GLU A 64 13.57 20.53 -10.17
C GLU A 64 13.02 20.59 -11.60
N PRO A 65 12.32 21.66 -12.01
CA PRO A 65 11.88 21.79 -13.38
C PRO A 65 13.14 21.81 -14.23
N GLU A 66 13.29 20.81 -15.11
CA GLU A 66 14.45 20.72 -16.01
C GLU A 66 14.71 22.09 -16.60
N ALA A 67 15.86 22.66 -16.27
CA ALA A 67 16.23 24.00 -16.65
C ALA A 67 16.05 24.14 -18.17
N SER A 68 15.01 24.87 -18.57
CA SER A 68 14.71 25.10 -19.98
C SER A 68 15.93 25.75 -20.63
N PRO A 69 16.60 25.12 -21.62
CA PRO A 69 17.70 25.78 -22.32
C PRO A 69 17.08 26.79 -23.30
N ARG A 70 16.75 27.98 -22.77
CA ARG A 70 16.52 29.20 -23.55
C ARG A 70 17.62 30.16 -23.08
N THR A 71 18.63 30.53 -23.86
CA THR A 71 18.57 30.99 -25.25
C THR A 71 19.91 30.78 -25.94
N ALA A 72 19.91 30.08 -27.07
CA ALA A 72 20.99 30.16 -28.04
C ALA A 72 20.66 31.26 -29.06
N ARG A 73 21.56 32.25 -29.17
CA ARG A 73 21.70 33.25 -30.27
C ARG A 73 20.63 34.36 -30.24
N GLU A 74 20.97 35.64 -30.39
CA GLU A 74 21.64 36.21 -31.56
C GLU A 74 22.78 37.21 -31.25
N ARG A 75 23.74 37.24 -32.17
CA ARG A 75 24.95 38.08 -32.21
C ARG A 75 24.56 39.52 -32.61
N PRO A 76 25.20 40.59 -32.09
CA PRO A 76 25.00 41.92 -32.64
C PRO A 76 25.65 42.01 -34.04
N VAL A 77 24.91 42.55 -35.00
CA VAL A 77 25.40 42.91 -36.35
C VAL A 77 25.79 44.41 -36.31
N PRO A 78 26.94 44.82 -36.88
CA PRO A 78 27.50 46.17 -36.76
C PRO A 78 26.68 47.25 -37.47
#